data_AF-A0A7C9VFQ6-F1
#
_entry.id   AF-A0A7C9VFQ6-F1
#
_cell.length_a   1.000
_cell.length_b   1.000
_cell.length_c   1.000
_cell.angle_alpha   90.00
_cell.angle_beta   90.00
_cell.angle_gamma   90.00
#
_symmetry.space_group_name_H-M   'P 1'
#
loop_
_entity.id
_entity.type
_entity.pdbx_description
1 polymer ?
#
loop_
_entity_poly.entity_id
_entity_poly.type
_entity_poly.pdbx_seq_one_letter_code
_entity_poly.pdbx_strand_id
1 'polypeptide(L)' 'MATKISRSVYAAMFGPTTGDKVRLADTDLIIEVEKDFTVYGEEVKFGGGKV' A
#
# COMPACT_ATOMS: atom_id res chain seq x y z
N MET A 1 0.97 20.47 -7.55
CA MET A 1 -0.38 19.86 -7.76
C MET A 1 -0.37 18.49 -7.12
N ALA A 2 -1.44 18.09 -6.43
CA ALA A 2 -1.57 16.74 -5.91
C ALA A 2 -1.97 15.78 -7.05
N THR A 3 -1.21 14.71 -7.25
CA THR A 3 -1.52 13.67 -8.24
C THR A 3 -2.38 12.60 -7.57
N LYS A 4 -3.48 12.22 -8.23
CA LYS A 4 -4.32 11.12 -7.74
C LYS A 4 -3.79 9.79 -8.27
N ILE A 5 -3.75 8.80 -7.39
CA ILE A 5 -3.46 7.41 -7.73
C ILE A 5 -4.63 6.53 -7.32
N SER A 6 -5.00 5.57 -8.16
CA SER A 6 -6.01 4.58 -7.78
C SER A 6 -5.45 3.64 -6.72
N ARG A 7 -6.28 3.24 -5.75
CA ARG A 7 -5.90 2.33 -4.66
C ARG A 7 -5.24 1.03 -5.13
N SER A 8 -5.75 0.40 -6.20
CA SER A 8 -5.19 -0.85 -6.74
C SER A 8 -3.75 -0.68 -7.24
N VAL A 9 -3.46 0.42 -7.95
CA VAL A 9 -2.12 0.73 -8.44
C VAL A 9 -1.18 1.06 -7.28
N TYR A 10 -1.66 1.79 -6.27
CA TYR A 10 -0.88 2.04 -5.05
C TYR A 10 -0.51 0.72 -4.35
N ALA A 11 -1.50 -0.15 -4.13
CA ALA A 11 -1.30 -1.45 -3.50
C ALA A 11 -0.33 -2.35 -4.27
N ALA A 12 -0.33 -2.28 -5.60
CA ALA A 12 0.61 -3.01 -6.44
C ALA A 12 2.06 -2.49 -6.35
N MET A 13 2.27 -1.22 -5.99
CA MET A 13 3.60 -0.61 -5.91
C MET A 13 4.22 -0.62 -4.52
N PHE A 14 3.39 -0.41 -3.49
CA PHE A 14 3.83 -0.17 -2.12
C PHE A 14 3.18 -1.11 -1.10
N GLY A 15 2.18 -1.90 -1.53
CA GLY A 15 1.38 -2.74 -0.65
C GLY A 15 0.11 -2.03 -0.13
N PRO A 16 -0.76 -2.80 0.55
CA PRO A 16 -2.03 -2.29 1.09
C PRO A 16 -1.80 -1.20 2.15
N THR A 17 -2.72 -0.24 2.24
CA THR A 17 -2.71 0.82 3.25
C THR A 17 -3.98 0.78 4.11
N THR A 18 -4.15 1.72 5.05
CA THR A 18 -5.23 1.75 6.05
C THR A 18 -6.61 1.47 5.43
N GLY A 19 -7.33 0.50 5.98
CA GLY A 19 -8.66 0.06 5.52
C GLY A 19 -8.66 -0.89 4.32
N ASP A 20 -7.51 -1.18 3.71
CA ASP A 20 -7.39 -2.30 2.77
C ASP A 20 -7.41 -3.63 3.53
N LYS A 21 -7.94 -4.66 2.85
CA LYS A 21 -8.08 -6.00 3.39
C LYS A 21 -7.27 -7.01 2.60
N VAL A 22 -6.65 -7.94 3.31
CA VAL A 22 -5.82 -9.00 2.73
C VAL A 22 -6.25 -10.34 3.29
N ARG A 23 -6.33 -11.34 2.42
CA ARG A 23 -6.51 -12.74 2.83
C ARG A 23 -5.18 -13.31 3.28
N LEU A 24 -5.15 -13.98 4.43
CA LEU A 24 -3.96 -14.67 4.91
C LEU A 24 -3.77 -15.97 4.13
N ALA A 25 -2.92 -15.91 3.11
CA ALA A 25 -2.58 -17.03 2.23
C ALA A 25 -3.84 -17.72 1.68
N ASP A 26 -3.92 -19.05 1.81
CA ASP A 26 -5.00 -19.92 1.38
C ASP A 26 -6.06 -20.17 2.47
N THR A 27 -5.99 -19.43 3.59
CA THR A 27 -6.99 -19.52 4.66
C THR A 27 -8.21 -18.62 4.40
N ASP A 28 -9.28 -18.82 5.16
CA ASP A 28 -10.46 -17.95 5.15
C ASP A 28 -10.33 -16.72 6.06
N LEU A 29 -9.12 -16.43 6.56
CA LEU A 29 -8.88 -15.25 7.41
C LEU A 29 -8.66 -14.00 6.55
N ILE A 30 -9.44 -12.96 6.82
CA ILE A 30 -9.30 -11.63 6.22
C ILE A 30 -8.84 -10.65 7.30
N ILE A 31 -7.68 -10.02 7.10
CA ILE A 31 -7.14 -8.97 7.97
C ILE A 31 -7.32 -7.60 7.35
N GLU A 32 -7.41 -6.56 8.17
CA GLU A 32 -7.51 -5.16 7.76
C GLU A 32 -6.28 -4.39 8.26
N VAL A 33 -5.72 -3.51 7.42
CA VAL A 33 -4.66 -2.60 7.84
C VAL A 33 -5.27 -1.51 8.72
N GLU A 34 -4.95 -1.50 10.01
CA GLU A 34 -5.56 -0.57 10.98
C GLU A 34 -4.94 0.82 10.94
N LYS A 35 -3.63 0.91 10.68
CA LYS A 35 -2.87 2.16 10.67
C LYS A 35 -1.73 2.08 9.66
N ASP A 36 -1.52 3.18 8.94
CA ASP A 36 -0.38 3.44 8.09
C ASP A 36 0.30 4.72 8.60
N PHE A 37 1.61 4.65 8.79
CA PHE A 37 2.43 5.76 9.28
C PHE A 37 3.21 6.45 8.16
N THR A 38 3.05 6.00 6.90
CA THR A 38 3.68 6.64 5.75
C THR A 38 3.05 8.00 5.42
N VAL A 39 3.83 8.86 4.78
CA VAL A 39 3.31 10.05 4.11
C VAL A 39 3.15 9.72 2.63
N TYR A 40 1.92 9.84 2.11
CA TYR A 40 1.65 9.43 0.73
C TYR A 40 2.41 10.30 -0.28
N GLY A 41 3.21 9.66 -1.13
CA GLY A 41 4.14 10.28 -2.06
C GLY A 41 5.60 10.35 -1.58
N GLU A 42 5.88 9.98 -0.32
CA GLU A 42 7.23 9.89 0.25
C GLU A 42 7.56 8.45 0.70
N GLU A 43 6.94 7.46 0.05
CA GLU A 43 7.21 6.05 0.35
C GLU A 43 8.64 5.68 -0.07
N VAL A 44 9.33 4.95 0.81
CA VAL A 44 10.70 4.49 0.53
C VAL A 44 10.66 3.32 -0.45
N LYS A 45 11.33 3.45 -1.60
CA LYS A 45 11.45 2.37 -2.58
C LYS A 45 12.88 2.20 -3.07
N PHE A 46 13.52 1.13 -2.63
CA PHE A 46 14.87 0.81 -3.07
C PHE A 46 14.94 0.43 -4.57
N GLY A 47 15.94 0.97 -5.27
CA GLY A 47 16.27 0.62 -6.66
C GLY A 47 16.89 1.79 -7.44
N GLY A 48 17.61 1.48 -8.53
CA GLY A 48 18.22 2.52 -9.37
C GLY A 48 17.16 3.46 -9.96
N GLY A 49 17.33 4.77 -9.75
CA GLY A 49 16.42 5.81 -10.23
C GLY A 49 15.11 5.94 -9.43
N LYS A 50 15.07 5.40 -8.21
CA LYS A 50 13.94 5.53 -7.29
C LYS A 50 14.35 6.33 -6.05
N VAL A 51 13.34 6.87 -5.35
CA VAL A 51 13.43 7.45 -4.00
C VAL A 51 12.97 6.41 -2.99
#